data_AF-A0A356T042-F1
#
_entry.id   AF-A0A356T042-F1
#
_cell.length_a   1.000
_cell.length_b   1.000
_cell.length_c   1.000
_cell.angle_alpha   90.00
_cell.angle_beta   90.00
_cell.angle_gamma   90.00
#
_symmetry.space_group_name_H-M   'P 1'
#
loop_
_entity.id
_entity.type
_entity.pdbx_description
1 polymer ?
#
loop_
_entity_poly.entity_id
_entity_poly.type
_entity_poly.pdbx_seq_one_letter_code
_entity_poly.pdbx_strand_id
1 'polypeptide(L)' 'AHYVDQDWIAEPLSAGCYVGVMPPGVMTTVGRVLREPCGHIHWAGTETATTWNG' A
#
# COMPACT_ATOMS: atom_id res chain seq x y z
N ALA A 1 -34.33 -4.43 8.89
CA ALA A 1 -32.87 -4.59 9.10
C ALA A 1 -32.15 -3.88 7.96
N HIS A 2 -31.12 -3.08 8.25
CA HIS A 2 -30.35 -2.33 7.25
C HIS A 2 -28.93 -2.91 7.17
N TYR A 3 -28.39 -3.04 5.96
CA TYR A 3 -27.08 -3.60 5.66
C TYR A 3 -26.41 -2.78 4.57
N VAL A 4 -25.11 -2.53 4.73
CA VAL A 4 -24.25 -1.82 3.77
C VAL A 4 -22.94 -2.58 3.68
N ASP A 5 -22.41 -2.70 2.47
CA ASP A 5 -21.11 -3.31 2.17
C ASP A 5 -20.39 -2.51 1.09
N GLN A 6 -19.08 -2.71 0.97
CA GLN A 6 -18.22 -2.05 -0.01
C GLN A 6 -17.26 -3.06 -0.65
N ASP A 7 -17.39 -3.23 -1.96
CA ASP A 7 -16.39 -3.94 -2.76
C ASP A 7 -15.22 -3.00 -3.08
N TRP A 8 -14.14 -3.14 -2.30
CA TRP A 8 -12.92 -2.37 -2.51
C TRP A 8 -12.07 -2.86 -3.68
N ILE A 9 -12.27 -4.10 -4.15
CA ILE A 9 -11.59 -4.63 -5.33
C ILE A 9 -12.08 -3.89 -6.58
N ALA A 10 -13.37 -3.53 -6.61
CA ALA A 10 -13.98 -2.75 -7.68
C ALA A 10 -13.67 -1.25 -7.63
N GLU A 11 -13.04 -0.73 -6.57
CA GLU A 11 -12.75 0.70 -6.42
C GLU A 11 -11.51 1.09 -7.25
N PRO A 12 -11.64 1.89 -8.34
CA PRO A 12 -10.56 2.08 -9.30
C PRO A 12 -9.34 2.86 -8.78
N LEU A 13 -9.51 3.64 -7.71
CA LEU A 13 -8.46 4.48 -7.16
C LEU A 13 -7.69 3.80 -6.01
N SER A 14 -8.23 2.72 -5.46
CA SER A 14 -7.65 1.94 -4.35
C SER A 14 -7.15 0.58 -4.81
N ALA A 15 -7.79 0.00 -5.83
CA ALA A 15 -7.49 -1.32 -6.40
C ALA A 15 -7.51 -2.48 -5.38
N GLY A 16 -8.24 -2.30 -4.28
CA GLY A 16 -8.30 -3.23 -3.17
C GLY A 16 -8.22 -2.54 -1.81
N CYS A 17 -8.08 -3.36 -0.77
CA CYS A 17 -7.96 -2.97 0.63
C CYS A 17 -7.29 -4.13 1.39
N TYR A 18 -6.53 -3.92 2.47
CA TYR A 18 -6.22 -2.65 3.16
C TYR A 18 -4.93 -1.99 2.67
N VAL A 19 -3.98 -2.80 2.17
CA VAL A 19 -2.62 -2.37 1.85
C VAL A 19 -2.06 -3.22 0.72
N GLY A 20 -1.11 -2.67 -0.03
CA GLY A 20 -0.31 -3.44 -0.97
C GLY A 20 0.57 -4.49 -0.27
N VAL A 21 0.28 -5.78 -0.46
CA VAL A 21 1.09 -6.87 0.10
C VAL A 21 2.20 -7.27 -0.87
N MET A 22 3.43 -7.29 -0.37
CA MET A 22 4.60 -7.71 -1.16
C MET A 22 4.68 -9.24 -1.26
N PRO A 23 4.77 -9.81 -2.48
CA PRO A 23 5.03 -11.23 -2.66
C PRO A 23 6.38 -11.66 -2.06
N PRO A 24 6.60 -12.98 -1.86
CA PRO A 24 7.88 -13.51 -1.38
C PRO A 24 9.09 -13.00 -2.19
N GLY A 25 10.12 -12.56 -1.48
CA GLY A 25 11.37 -12.05 -2.07
C GLY A 25 11.33 -10.56 -2.46
N VAL A 26 10.16 -9.94 -2.62
CA VAL A 26 10.09 -8.52 -3.03
C VAL A 26 10.62 -7.60 -1.91
N MET A 27 10.18 -7.82 -0.66
CA MET A 27 10.64 -7.00 0.47
C MET A 27 12.16 -7.05 0.67
N THR A 28 12.78 -8.23 0.50
CA THR A 28 14.23 -8.39 0.72
C THR A 28 15.08 -7.91 -0.44
N THR A 29 14.54 -7.91 -1.67
CA THR A 29 15.27 -7.47 -2.87
C THR A 29 15.15 -5.97 -3.11
N VAL A 30 13.95 -5.40 -2.92
CA VAL A 30 13.66 -4.00 -3.27
C VAL A 30 12.93 -3.22 -2.18
N GLY A 31 12.62 -3.82 -1.02
CA GLY A 31 11.91 -3.10 0.06
C GLY A 31 12.63 -1.84 0.55
N ARG A 32 13.96 -1.78 0.44
CA ARG A 32 14.77 -0.59 0.80
C ARG A 32 14.38 0.65 -0.02
N VAL A 33 14.04 0.48 -1.29
CA VAL A 33 13.80 1.60 -2.21
C VAL A 33 12.35 2.09 -2.17
N LEU A 34 11.45 1.40 -1.46
CA LEU A 34 10.00 1.69 -1.39
C LEU A 34 9.66 3.15 -1.08
N ARG A 35 10.48 3.79 -0.25
CA ARG A 35 10.30 5.17 0.24
C ARG A 35 11.49 6.08 -0.06
N GLU A 36 12.40 5.64 -0.93
CA GLU A 36 13.56 6.42 -1.34
C GLU A 36 13.11 7.58 -2.25
N PRO A 37 13.43 8.85 -1.93
CA PRO A 37 13.02 9.98 -2.77
C PRO A 37 13.61 9.92 -4.19
N CYS A 38 12.86 10.36 -5.18
CA CYS A 38 13.32 10.54 -6.55
C CYS A 38 13.50 12.04 -6.84
N GLY A 39 14.71 12.56 -6.60
CA GLY A 39 14.98 14.00 -6.69
C GLY A 39 14.17 14.78 -5.64
N HIS A 40 13.26 15.64 -6.09
CA HIS A 40 12.36 16.41 -5.22
C HIS A 40 11.01 15.70 -4.94
N ILE A 41 10.84 14.46 -5.39
CA ILE A 41 9.62 13.68 -5.18
C ILE A 41 9.81 12.75 -3.97
N HIS A 42 8.89 12.84 -3.00
CA HIS A 42 8.86 12.01 -1.80
C HIS A 42 7.64 11.09 -1.83
N TRP A 43 7.81 9.85 -1.35
CA TRP A 43 6.75 8.83 -1.32
C TRP A 43 6.15 8.72 0.08
N ALA A 44 4.84 8.95 0.17
CA ALA A 44 4.04 8.73 1.37
C ALA A 44 3.06 7.56 1.15
N GLY A 45 2.12 7.38 2.08
CA GLY A 45 1.18 6.25 2.08
C GLY A 45 1.50 5.26 3.20
N THR A 46 0.49 4.56 3.70
CA THR A 46 0.62 3.64 4.84
C THR A 46 1.63 2.52 4.56
N GLU A 47 1.76 2.12 3.31
CA GLU A 47 2.76 1.16 2.81
C GLU A 47 4.20 1.57 3.14
N THR A 48 4.47 2.87 3.24
CA THR A 48 5.81 3.42 3.52
C THR A 48 6.11 3.60 5.01
N ALA A 49 5.12 3.38 5.89
CA ALA A 49 5.24 3.57 7.32
C ALA A 49 6.16 2.52 7.97
N THR A 50 6.90 2.92 9.01
CA THR A 50 7.74 2.01 9.81
C THR A 50 7.03 1.49 11.06
N THR A 51 5.78 1.89 11.26
CA THR A 51 4.95 1.52 12.41
C THR A 51 3.50 1.52 11.97
N TRP A 52 2.78 0.42 12.23
CA TRP A 52 1.41 0.19 11.76
C TRP A 52 1.27 0.29 10.24
N ASN A 53 2.05 -0.52 9.50
CA ASN A 53 1.90 -0.62 8.05
C ASN A 53 0.72 -1.55 7.70
N GLY A 54 -0.39 -0.93 7.30
CA GLY A 54 -1.67 -1.59 7.04
C GLY A 54 -2.82 -0.82 7.66
#